data_AF-A0A925G975-F1
#
_entry.id   AF-A0A925G975-F1
#
_cell.length_a   1.000
_cell.length_b   1.000
_cell.length_c   1.000
_cell.angle_alpha   90.00
_cell.angle_beta   90.00
_cell.angle_gamma   90.00
#
_symmetry.space_group_name_H-M   'P 1'
#
loop_
_entity.id
_entity.type
_entity.pdbx_description
1 polymer ?
#
loop_
_entity_poly.entity_id
_entity_poly.type
_entity_poly.pdbx_seq_one_letter_code
_entity_poly.pdbx_strand_id
1 'polypeptide(L)'
;MKKLYFLILLCTILITQMLGQTTELSRFAASTPVSPYPITIQQKDGSYLSIIGKGTQLSSWTETLDGYSVIRNNEIYEYASVENGKLVPSGVKASDRKLRPNSETKFLERTPKFLKSELADENTNGSFNSAQTFPNAASYSFPLSGNRKTILLLIKYPDLPNTYSAATLTDMMNLSNYRGTGSFRDYYVKSSYGKLDVETDVFGWYTAAQPYAYYGRQNGDARATKLVREAIDAAEAAGVDFSKYDNDGNGSLDGVIVIHSGPGAEEGSQNQYIWSHRWQLVSGGNQVSNDGVFINDYIINPETRLFSGGIVGIGVFCHEFGHLLGLPDLYDISQVSEGVGEWSLMGGGGWLGGEHFAR
;
A
#
# COMPACT_ATOMS: atom_id res chain seq x y z
N MET A 1 -15.71 -37.62 47.68
CA MET A 1 -14.75 -36.49 47.57
C MET A 1 -13.73 -36.66 46.44
N LYS A 2 -13.05 -37.81 46.26
CA LYS A 2 -12.02 -37.96 45.19
C LYS A 2 -12.51 -37.87 43.72
N LYS A 3 -13.79 -38.15 43.43
CA LYS A 3 -14.34 -38.03 42.05
C LYS A 3 -14.69 -36.60 41.62
N LEU A 4 -14.97 -35.70 42.58
CA LEU A 4 -15.34 -34.30 42.28
C LEU A 4 -14.11 -33.46 41.94
N TYR A 5 -12.96 -33.75 42.57
CA TYR A 5 -11.68 -33.11 42.24
C TYR A 5 -11.16 -33.49 40.85
N PHE A 6 -11.44 -34.71 40.38
CA PHE A 6 -10.98 -35.14 39.05
C PHE A 6 -11.76 -34.45 37.91
N LEU A 7 -13.05 -34.15 38.12
CA LEU A 7 -13.88 -33.46 37.14
C LEU A 7 -13.57 -31.95 37.08
N ILE A 8 -13.27 -31.34 38.23
CA ILE A 8 -12.85 -29.93 38.29
C ILE A 8 -11.46 -29.76 37.65
N LEU A 9 -10.54 -30.71 37.87
CA LEU A 9 -9.20 -30.66 37.26
C LEU A 9 -9.25 -30.83 35.74
N LEU A 10 -10.12 -31.71 35.21
CA LEU A 10 -10.32 -31.86 33.77
C LEU A 10 -10.96 -30.60 33.14
N CYS A 11 -11.95 -29.97 33.79
CA CYS A 11 -12.54 -28.72 33.31
C CYS A 11 -11.53 -27.57 33.32
N THR A 12 -10.65 -27.46 34.32
CA THR A 12 -9.58 -26.46 34.29
C THR A 12 -8.56 -26.75 33.21
N ILE A 13 -8.17 -28.00 32.95
CA ILE A 13 -7.19 -28.32 31.90
C ILE A 13 -7.78 -28.12 30.49
N LEU A 14 -9.08 -28.37 30.29
CA LEU A 14 -9.78 -28.07 29.03
C LEU A 14 -9.99 -26.57 28.81
N ILE A 15 -10.24 -25.79 29.87
CA ILE A 15 -10.36 -24.32 29.76
C ILE A 15 -8.98 -23.67 29.51
N THR A 16 -7.90 -24.21 30.09
CA THR A 16 -6.54 -23.71 29.80
C THR A 16 -6.02 -24.14 28.42
N GLN A 17 -6.52 -25.24 27.85
CA GLN A 17 -6.22 -25.63 26.46
C GLN A 17 -7.03 -24.84 25.42
N MET A 18 -8.18 -24.26 25.77
CA MET A 18 -8.90 -23.30 24.91
C MET A 18 -8.42 -21.85 25.06
N LEU A 19 -7.67 -21.53 26.11
CA LEU A 19 -7.09 -20.18 26.33
C LEU A 19 -5.59 -20.08 26.00
N GLY A 20 -4.98 -21.18 25.51
CA GLY A 20 -3.54 -21.28 25.25
C GLY A 20 -3.12 -21.16 23.78
N GLN A 21 -4.06 -21.06 22.84
CA GLN A 21 -3.77 -20.57 21.49
C GLN A 21 -4.21 -19.11 21.41
N THR A 22 -3.48 -18.23 22.08
CA THR A 22 -3.27 -16.92 21.50
C THR A 22 -2.48 -17.18 20.23
N THR A 23 -3.17 -17.34 19.10
CA THR A 23 -2.56 -17.04 17.82
C THR A 23 -2.04 -15.63 17.98
N GLU A 24 -0.74 -15.46 18.20
CA GLU A 24 -0.12 -14.20 17.85
C GLU A 24 -0.44 -14.06 16.37
N LEU A 25 -1.45 -13.23 16.06
CA LEU A 25 -1.69 -12.76 14.72
C LEU A 25 -0.39 -12.07 14.33
N SER A 26 0.44 -12.79 13.59
CA SER A 26 1.67 -12.25 13.04
C SER A 26 1.28 -11.04 12.22
N ARG A 27 1.73 -9.87 12.69
CA ARG A 27 1.48 -8.59 12.05
C ARG A 27 2.36 -8.49 10.81
N PHE A 28 1.83 -8.91 9.68
CA PHE A 28 2.49 -8.74 8.39
C PHE A 28 2.08 -7.41 7.77
N ALA A 29 3.08 -6.59 7.46
CA ALA A 29 2.93 -5.36 6.70
C ALA A 29 3.95 -5.37 5.58
N ALA A 30 3.54 -4.95 4.39
CA ALA A 30 4.41 -4.85 3.22
C ALA A 30 3.91 -3.72 2.32
N SER A 31 4.78 -3.20 1.44
CA SER A 31 4.43 -2.02 0.66
C SER A 31 5.22 -1.95 -0.63
N THR A 32 4.63 -1.34 -1.65
CA THR A 32 5.32 -1.05 -2.90
C THR A 32 6.48 -0.07 -2.69
N PRO A 33 7.62 -0.25 -3.41
CA PRO A 33 8.68 0.74 -3.40
C PRO A 33 8.22 2.04 -4.04
N VAL A 34 8.89 3.15 -3.72
CA VAL A 34 8.58 4.47 -4.30
C VAL A 34 8.63 4.44 -5.84
N SER A 35 7.77 5.23 -6.48
CA SER A 35 7.77 5.33 -7.94
C SER A 35 9.12 5.86 -8.46
N PRO A 36 9.72 5.20 -9.47
CA PRO A 36 10.94 5.68 -10.10
C PRO A 36 10.69 6.84 -11.08
N TYR A 37 9.42 7.20 -11.31
CA TYR A 37 9.03 8.21 -12.28
C TYR A 37 8.91 9.60 -11.64
N PRO A 38 9.46 10.65 -12.28
CA PRO A 38 9.27 12.00 -11.81
C PRO A 38 7.84 12.48 -12.07
N ILE A 39 7.35 13.33 -11.18
CA ILE A 39 6.06 14.02 -11.31
C ILE A 39 6.29 15.53 -11.41
N THR A 40 5.38 16.23 -12.07
CA THR A 40 5.37 17.70 -12.08
C THR A 40 4.18 18.19 -11.27
N ILE A 41 4.48 18.96 -10.24
CA ILE A 41 3.48 19.50 -9.32
C ILE A 41 3.29 20.99 -9.56
N GLN A 42 2.05 21.46 -9.43
CA GLN A 42 1.77 22.89 -9.38
C GLN A 42 1.89 23.36 -7.93
N GLN A 43 2.69 24.39 -7.71
CA GLN A 43 2.85 25.06 -6.43
C GLN A 43 1.74 26.10 -6.23
N LYS A 44 1.48 26.49 -4.98
CA LYS A 44 0.45 27.49 -4.63
C LYS A 44 0.54 28.82 -5.36
N ASP A 45 1.75 29.24 -5.74
CA ASP A 45 2.00 30.47 -6.49
C ASP A 45 1.77 30.33 -8.00
N GLY A 46 1.29 29.17 -8.46
CA GLY A 46 1.03 28.84 -9.86
C GLY A 46 2.27 28.36 -10.63
N SER A 47 3.46 28.39 -10.03
CA SER A 47 4.66 27.83 -10.64
C SER A 47 4.65 26.29 -10.61
N TYR A 48 5.53 25.68 -11.39
CA TYR A 48 5.66 24.22 -11.46
C TYR A 48 7.04 23.77 -10.96
N LEU A 49 7.09 22.58 -10.39
CA LEU A 49 8.32 21.93 -9.96
C LEU A 49 8.28 20.45 -10.36
N SER A 50 9.33 19.96 -11.01
CA SER A 50 9.52 18.54 -11.24
C SER A 50 10.28 17.90 -10.06
N ILE A 51 9.67 16.88 -9.49
CA ILE A 51 10.17 16.15 -8.32
C ILE A 51 10.19 14.65 -8.57
N ILE A 52 11.03 13.94 -7.82
CA ILE A 52 11.09 12.48 -7.79
C ILE A 52 11.04 12.00 -6.33
N GLY A 53 10.30 10.92 -6.10
CA GLY A 53 10.24 10.29 -4.78
C GLY A 53 11.48 9.45 -4.53
N LYS A 54 11.84 9.32 -3.26
CA LYS A 54 12.89 8.42 -2.78
C LYS A 54 12.39 7.70 -1.53
N GLY A 55 12.91 6.50 -1.27
CA GLY A 55 12.58 5.77 -0.06
C GLY A 55 11.49 4.71 -0.19
N THR A 56 10.84 4.44 0.93
CA THR A 56 9.81 3.41 1.13
C THR A 56 8.68 3.95 2.00
N GLN A 57 7.63 3.15 2.24
CA GLN A 57 6.58 3.55 3.18
C GLN A 57 7.10 3.83 4.61
N LEU A 58 8.26 3.29 5.00
CA LEU A 58 8.85 3.54 6.33
C LEU A 58 9.60 4.86 6.40
N SER A 59 10.37 5.18 5.36
CA SER A 59 11.15 6.41 5.29
C SER A 59 11.19 6.87 3.84
N SER A 60 10.57 8.01 3.56
CA SER A 60 10.53 8.57 2.22
C SER A 60 10.80 10.07 2.24
N TRP A 61 11.33 10.56 1.13
CA TRP A 61 11.55 11.98 0.88
C TRP A 61 11.36 12.28 -0.60
N THR A 62 11.54 13.53 -0.96
CA THR A 62 11.34 14.04 -2.31
C THR A 62 12.58 14.82 -2.72
N GLU A 63 13.00 14.68 -3.96
CA GLU A 63 14.14 15.41 -4.52
C GLU A 63 13.73 16.14 -5.81
N THR A 64 14.39 17.27 -6.11
CA THR A 64 14.43 17.80 -7.47
C THR A 64 15.17 16.83 -8.39
N LEU A 65 14.94 16.93 -9.69
CA LEU A 65 15.59 16.02 -10.68
C LEU A 65 17.12 16.09 -10.71
N ASP A 66 17.71 17.15 -10.15
CA ASP A 66 19.15 17.31 -10.00
C ASP A 66 19.67 17.01 -8.58
N GLY A 67 18.86 16.41 -7.71
CA GLY A 67 19.29 15.77 -6.47
C GLY A 67 19.24 16.63 -5.21
N TYR A 68 18.49 17.74 -5.20
CA TYR A 68 18.26 18.50 -3.96
C TYR A 68 16.98 18.06 -3.29
N SER A 69 17.07 17.65 -2.04
CA SER A 69 15.90 17.25 -1.25
C SER A 69 14.99 18.45 -1.02
N VAL A 70 13.69 18.22 -1.09
CA VAL A 70 12.65 19.25 -0.96
C VAL A 70 11.57 18.81 0.01
N ILE A 71 10.99 19.77 0.73
CA ILE A 71 9.88 19.56 1.66
C ILE A 71 8.70 20.43 1.24
N ARG A 72 7.52 19.84 1.21
CA ARG A 72 6.26 20.58 1.03
C ARG A 72 5.94 21.34 2.31
N ASN A 73 5.91 22.67 2.23
CA ASN A 73 5.52 23.59 3.29
C ASN A 73 4.43 24.54 2.77
N ASN A 74 3.22 24.47 3.33
CA ASN A 74 2.07 25.30 2.93
C ASN A 74 1.85 25.32 1.40
N GLU A 75 1.88 24.14 0.77
CA GLU A 75 1.68 23.93 -0.68
C GLU A 75 2.75 24.54 -1.61
N ILE A 76 3.85 25.02 -1.03
CA ILE A 76 5.09 25.36 -1.74
C ILE A 76 6.14 24.32 -1.38
N TYR A 77 7.00 23.97 -2.32
CA TYR A 77 8.14 23.11 -2.02
C TYR A 77 9.36 23.97 -1.76
N GLU A 78 10.04 23.71 -0.66
CA GLU A 78 11.26 24.39 -0.25
C GLU A 78 12.42 23.40 -0.27
N TYR A 79 13.63 23.87 -0.57
CA TYR A 79 14.82 23.05 -0.37
C TYR A 79 14.92 22.63 1.10
N ALA A 80 15.35 21.40 1.33
CA ALA A 80 15.52 20.87 2.67
C ALA A 80 16.91 21.23 3.23
N SER A 81 16.96 21.36 4.55
CA SER A 81 18.18 21.32 5.34
C SER A 81 18.06 20.21 6.39
N VAL A 82 19.16 19.84 7.05
CA VAL A 82 19.14 18.81 8.10
C VAL A 82 19.30 19.48 9.46
N GLU A 83 18.32 19.30 10.33
CA GLU A 83 18.35 19.70 11.73
C GLU A 83 18.06 18.50 12.63
N ASN A 84 18.96 18.20 13.57
CA ASN A 84 18.84 17.04 14.48
C ASN A 84 18.52 15.72 13.74
N GLY A 85 19.22 15.47 12.63
CA GLY A 85 19.04 14.27 11.81
C GLY A 85 17.74 14.24 11.00
N LYS A 86 16.94 15.31 10.96
CA LYS A 86 15.68 15.37 10.20
C LYS A 86 15.74 16.41 9.10
N LEU A 87 15.15 16.08 7.96
CA LEU A 87 14.90 17.08 6.92
C LEU A 87 13.88 18.10 7.44
N VAL A 88 14.23 19.38 7.30
CA VAL A 88 13.36 20.53 7.62
C VAL A 88 13.35 21.54 6.47
N PRO A 89 12.26 22.29 6.27
CA PRO A 89 12.18 23.31 5.24
C PRO A 89 13.20 24.43 5.49
N SER A 90 13.93 24.86 4.46
CA SER A 90 14.98 25.88 4.58
C SER A 90 14.49 27.33 4.52
N GLY A 91 13.21 27.58 4.20
CA GLY A 91 12.68 28.89 3.85
C GLY A 91 12.96 29.31 2.39
N VAL A 92 13.68 28.50 1.62
CA VAL A 92 14.01 28.80 0.21
C VAL A 92 13.15 27.95 -0.71
N LYS A 93 12.26 28.61 -1.47
CA LYS A 93 11.44 27.96 -2.50
C LYS A 93 12.31 27.19 -3.49
N ALA A 94 11.86 26.00 -3.88
CA ALA A 94 12.48 25.19 -4.90
C ALA A 94 11.90 25.50 -6.29
N SER A 95 12.79 25.72 -7.24
CA SER A 95 12.47 25.80 -8.67
C SER A 95 13.25 24.76 -9.46
N ASP A 96 12.70 24.37 -10.63
CA ASP A 96 13.42 23.55 -11.59
C ASP A 96 14.74 24.20 -11.98
N ARG A 97 15.79 23.39 -12.21
CA ARG A 97 17.17 23.86 -12.44
C ARG A 97 17.27 24.97 -13.49
N LYS A 98 16.44 24.94 -14.54
CA LYS A 98 16.45 25.93 -15.62
C LYS A 98 15.75 27.25 -15.28
N LEU A 99 14.94 27.28 -14.22
CA LEU A 99 14.10 28.41 -13.82
C LEU A 99 14.58 29.06 -12.51
N ARG A 100 15.67 28.58 -11.91
CA ARG A 100 16.18 29.09 -10.63
C ARG A 100 16.66 30.54 -10.73
N PRO A 101 16.17 31.44 -9.87
CA PRO A 101 16.76 32.76 -9.72
C PRO A 101 18.15 32.66 -9.08
N ASN A 102 18.95 33.72 -9.21
CA ASN A 102 20.30 33.80 -8.66
C ASN A 102 20.35 33.57 -7.13
N SER A 103 19.29 33.91 -6.40
CA SER A 103 19.18 33.67 -4.97
C SER A 103 19.16 32.18 -4.62
N GLU A 104 18.39 31.39 -5.36
CA GLU A 104 18.35 29.93 -5.19
C GLU A 104 19.69 29.31 -5.57
N THR A 105 20.28 29.71 -6.71
CA THR A 105 21.59 29.19 -7.14
C THR A 105 22.67 29.39 -6.08
N LYS A 106 22.76 30.58 -5.48
CA LYS A 106 23.72 30.87 -4.39
C LYS A 106 23.47 30.06 -3.12
N PHE A 107 22.20 29.81 -2.78
CA PHE A 107 21.86 28.95 -1.66
C PHE A 107 22.33 27.51 -1.91
N LEU A 108 22.11 27.01 -3.13
CA LEU A 108 22.45 25.65 -3.52
C LEU A 108 23.96 25.38 -3.65
N GLU A 109 24.79 26.40 -3.90
CA GLU A 109 26.27 26.28 -3.84
C GLU A 109 26.78 25.76 -2.49
N ARG A 110 26.00 25.92 -1.42
CA ARG A 110 26.33 25.50 -0.06
C ARG A 110 25.43 24.39 0.47
N THR A 111 24.49 23.91 -0.35
CA THR A 111 23.53 22.89 0.03
C THR A 111 23.99 21.54 -0.52
N PRO A 112 24.25 20.53 0.34
CA PRO A 112 24.57 19.20 -0.15
C PRO A 112 23.38 18.58 -0.90
N LYS A 113 23.69 17.71 -1.86
CA LYS A 113 22.68 16.89 -2.55
C LYS A 113 22.38 15.61 -1.77
N PHE A 114 21.26 14.98 -2.10
CA PHE A 114 20.85 13.67 -1.59
C PHE A 114 20.72 13.64 -0.05
N LEU A 115 20.27 14.75 0.53
CA LEU A 115 19.99 14.84 1.95
C LEU A 115 18.81 13.91 2.29
N LYS A 116 18.95 13.11 3.34
CA LYS A 116 17.85 12.30 3.88
C LYS A 116 17.83 12.42 5.39
N SER A 117 16.66 12.20 5.99
CA SER A 117 16.57 12.06 7.45
C SER A 117 17.32 10.82 7.88
N GLU A 118 18.00 10.89 9.02
CA GLU A 118 18.48 9.72 9.74
C GLU A 118 17.27 8.87 10.12
N LEU A 119 17.38 7.56 9.93
CA LEU A 119 16.34 6.63 10.37
C LEU A 119 16.27 6.70 11.90
N ALA A 120 15.08 6.98 12.45
CA ALA A 120 14.87 6.84 13.88
C ALA A 120 15.03 5.36 14.26
N ASP A 121 15.71 5.07 15.37
CA ASP A 121 15.76 3.71 15.93
C ASP A 121 14.35 3.12 15.98
N GLU A 122 14.16 1.92 15.42
CA GLU A 122 12.90 1.25 15.04
C GLU A 122 11.87 1.01 16.18
N ASN A 123 12.10 1.57 17.38
CA ASN A 123 11.35 1.29 18.60
C ASN A 123 10.19 2.25 18.92
N THR A 124 9.68 3.03 17.96
CA THR A 124 8.49 3.87 18.22
C THR A 124 7.20 3.07 18.08
N ASN A 125 6.61 2.72 19.22
CA ASN A 125 5.30 2.08 19.41
C ASN A 125 4.26 2.48 18.35
N GLY A 126 3.97 1.56 17.43
CA GLY A 126 3.00 1.70 16.32
C GLY A 126 3.53 1.27 14.94
N SER A 127 4.82 0.94 14.83
CA SER A 127 5.53 0.70 13.57
C SER A 127 4.95 -0.37 12.65
N PHE A 128 4.90 -0.03 11.36
CA PHE A 128 4.89 -0.98 10.24
C PHE A 128 6.17 -1.79 10.32
N ASN A 129 6.14 -2.89 11.06
CA ASN A 129 7.25 -3.82 11.04
C ASN A 129 7.13 -4.64 9.76
N SER A 130 7.79 -4.19 8.68
CA SER A 130 8.01 -4.98 7.47
C SER A 130 9.04 -6.08 7.73
N ALA A 131 8.90 -6.81 8.83
CA ALA A 131 9.78 -7.93 9.13
C ALA A 131 9.69 -8.89 7.93
N GLN A 132 10.81 -9.05 7.21
CA GLN A 132 11.04 -10.02 6.14
C GLN A 132 11.02 -11.45 6.70
N THR A 133 10.06 -11.77 7.55
CA THR A 133 9.80 -13.11 8.03
C THR A 133 9.07 -13.85 6.94
N PHE A 134 9.75 -14.83 6.32
CA PHE A 134 9.10 -15.82 5.48
C PHE A 134 7.95 -16.45 6.28
N PRO A 135 6.69 -16.32 5.83
CA PRO A 135 5.59 -16.94 6.53
C PRO A 135 5.78 -18.46 6.51
N ASN A 136 5.48 -19.13 7.62
CA ASN A 136 5.22 -20.57 7.59
C ASN A 136 4.04 -20.83 6.66
N ALA A 137 3.99 -21.98 6.00
CA ALA A 137 2.97 -22.31 5.00
C ALA A 137 1.50 -22.23 5.52
N ALA A 138 1.30 -22.18 6.84
CA ALA A 138 0.01 -21.98 7.51
C ALA A 138 -0.35 -20.50 7.76
N SER A 139 0.38 -19.56 7.16
CA SER A 139 0.24 -18.10 7.38
C SER A 139 -0.02 -17.32 6.07
N TYR A 140 -0.25 -18.02 4.96
CA TYR A 140 -0.70 -17.38 3.73
C TYR A 140 -2.16 -17.00 3.89
N SER A 141 -2.50 -15.80 3.43
CA SER A 141 -3.90 -15.38 3.39
C SER A 141 -4.57 -15.95 2.16
N PHE A 142 -3.85 -16.18 1.05
CA PHE A 142 -4.46 -16.61 -0.22
C PHE A 142 -3.93 -17.97 -0.72
N PRO A 143 -4.81 -18.89 -1.21
CA PRO A 143 -4.38 -20.18 -1.76
C PRO A 143 -3.51 -20.07 -3.03
N LEU A 144 -2.43 -20.85 -3.08
CA LEU A 144 -1.38 -20.73 -4.12
C LEU A 144 -1.70 -21.39 -5.47
N SER A 145 -2.87 -22.02 -5.63
CA SER A 145 -3.24 -22.73 -6.87
C SER A 145 -4.74 -22.97 -6.98
N GLY A 146 -5.19 -23.30 -8.18
CA GLY A 146 -6.58 -23.52 -8.55
C GLY A 146 -7.24 -22.28 -9.13
N ASN A 147 -8.53 -22.41 -9.42
CA ASN A 147 -9.37 -21.28 -9.79
C ASN A 147 -9.91 -20.65 -8.50
N ARG A 148 -9.51 -19.41 -8.23
CA ARG A 148 -9.78 -18.69 -7.00
C ARG A 148 -10.54 -17.41 -7.30
N LYS A 149 -11.34 -16.98 -6.33
CA LYS A 149 -12.00 -15.68 -6.36
C LYS A 149 -11.33 -14.72 -5.40
N THR A 150 -11.23 -13.46 -5.78
CA THR A 150 -10.87 -12.37 -4.87
C THR A 150 -11.89 -11.25 -5.00
N ILE A 151 -11.94 -10.38 -3.98
CA ILE A 151 -12.85 -9.25 -3.94
C ILE A 151 -12.06 -7.94 -4.04
N LEU A 152 -12.57 -7.03 -4.89
CA LEU A 152 -12.08 -5.68 -5.00
C LEU A 152 -13.18 -4.67 -4.65
N LEU A 153 -12.92 -3.83 -3.66
CA LEU A 153 -13.82 -2.78 -3.20
C LEU A 153 -13.31 -1.40 -3.66
N LEU A 154 -14.17 -0.63 -4.31
CA LEU A 154 -13.90 0.72 -4.77
C LEU A 154 -14.44 1.74 -3.77
N ILE A 155 -13.61 2.65 -3.29
CA ILE A 155 -14.03 3.70 -2.35
C ILE A 155 -13.49 5.09 -2.72
N LYS A 156 -14.38 6.07 -2.83
CA LYS A 156 -14.02 7.45 -3.15
C LYS A 156 -14.20 8.36 -1.94
N TYR A 157 -13.55 9.52 -1.97
CA TYR A 157 -13.70 10.52 -0.92
C TYR A 157 -14.76 11.57 -1.30
N PRO A 158 -15.39 12.24 -0.32
CA PRO A 158 -16.33 13.33 -0.58
C PRO A 158 -15.73 14.50 -1.37
N ASP A 159 -14.43 14.76 -1.19
CA ASP A 159 -13.67 15.87 -1.79
C ASP A 159 -12.72 15.43 -2.91
N LEU A 160 -12.68 14.13 -3.22
CA LEU A 160 -11.87 13.56 -4.29
C LEU A 160 -12.65 12.43 -4.96
N PRO A 161 -13.56 12.73 -5.92
CA PRO A 161 -14.35 11.72 -6.60
C PRO A 161 -13.48 10.84 -7.50
N ASN A 162 -14.00 9.66 -7.84
CA ASN A 162 -13.35 8.76 -8.80
C ASN A 162 -13.34 9.34 -10.22
N THR A 163 -12.32 8.97 -10.99
CA THR A 163 -12.16 9.33 -12.41
C THR A 163 -12.64 8.22 -13.33
N TYR A 164 -12.40 6.97 -12.96
CA TYR A 164 -12.66 5.78 -13.76
C TYR A 164 -13.88 5.00 -13.25
N SER A 165 -14.57 4.34 -14.18
CA SER A 165 -15.75 3.54 -13.86
C SER A 165 -15.36 2.21 -13.21
N ALA A 166 -16.28 1.61 -12.45
CA ALA A 166 -16.07 0.26 -11.92
C ALA A 166 -15.78 -0.75 -13.05
N ALA A 167 -16.49 -0.65 -14.19
CA ALA A 167 -16.26 -1.51 -15.35
C ALA A 167 -14.83 -1.40 -15.90
N THR A 168 -14.25 -0.19 -15.92
CA THR A 168 -12.85 0.00 -16.34
C THR A 168 -11.88 -0.74 -15.43
N LEU A 169 -12.14 -0.74 -14.11
CA LEU A 169 -11.32 -1.46 -13.13
C LEU A 169 -11.59 -2.97 -13.17
N THR A 170 -12.83 -3.40 -13.45
CA THR A 170 -13.15 -4.81 -13.71
C THR A 170 -12.38 -5.34 -14.92
N ASP A 171 -12.31 -4.57 -16.02
CA ASP A 171 -11.53 -4.96 -17.19
C ASP A 171 -10.03 -5.03 -16.86
N MET A 172 -9.50 -4.07 -16.09
CA MET A 172 -8.10 -4.09 -15.64
C MET A 172 -7.76 -5.35 -14.82
N MET A 173 -8.71 -5.83 -14.02
CA MET A 173 -8.50 -7.01 -13.19
C MET A 173 -8.68 -8.33 -13.96
N ASN A 174 -9.62 -8.40 -14.90
CA ASN A 174 -10.08 -9.68 -15.47
C ASN A 174 -9.99 -9.82 -16.99
N LEU A 175 -9.96 -8.72 -17.75
CA LEU A 175 -10.08 -8.79 -19.21
C LEU A 175 -8.81 -9.40 -19.81
N SER A 176 -8.97 -10.50 -20.56
CA SER A 176 -7.83 -11.14 -21.21
C SER A 176 -7.15 -10.19 -22.18
N ASN A 177 -5.82 -10.12 -22.09
CA ASN A 177 -4.97 -9.21 -22.84
C ASN A 177 -5.38 -7.74 -22.69
N TYR A 178 -5.81 -7.33 -21.50
CA TYR A 178 -6.19 -5.95 -21.20
C TYR A 178 -5.13 -4.98 -21.72
N ARG A 179 -5.56 -4.05 -22.59
CA ARG A 179 -4.73 -3.02 -23.25
C ARG A 179 -3.47 -3.54 -23.96
N GLY A 180 -3.44 -4.82 -24.34
CA GLY A 180 -2.31 -5.44 -25.04
C GLY A 180 -1.12 -5.84 -24.16
N THR A 181 -1.21 -5.61 -22.84
CA THR A 181 -0.16 -5.96 -21.87
C THR A 181 -0.59 -7.04 -20.88
N GLY A 182 -1.90 -7.25 -20.75
CA GLY A 182 -2.50 -8.22 -19.84
C GLY A 182 -3.17 -7.56 -18.63
N SER A 183 -4.16 -8.26 -18.07
CA SER A 183 -4.82 -7.94 -16.80
C SER A 183 -4.06 -8.50 -15.60
N PHE A 184 -4.50 -8.14 -14.39
CA PHE A 184 -4.06 -8.78 -13.14
C PHE A 184 -4.21 -10.31 -13.21
N ARG A 185 -5.36 -10.81 -13.69
CA ARG A 185 -5.61 -12.24 -13.89
C ARG A 185 -4.63 -12.86 -14.88
N ASP A 186 -4.38 -12.20 -16.03
CA ASP A 186 -3.41 -12.69 -17.02
C ASP A 186 -2.00 -12.83 -16.41
N TYR A 187 -1.60 -11.90 -15.53
CA TYR A 187 -0.31 -11.97 -14.85
C TYR A 187 -0.20 -13.24 -14.00
N TYR A 188 -1.16 -13.52 -13.11
CA TYR A 188 -1.07 -14.70 -12.24
C TYR A 188 -1.22 -16.02 -12.99
N VAL A 189 -2.07 -16.08 -14.02
CA VAL A 189 -2.15 -17.24 -14.91
C VAL A 189 -0.80 -17.49 -15.58
N LYS A 190 -0.16 -16.43 -16.09
CA LYS A 190 1.14 -16.56 -16.76
C LYS A 190 2.26 -16.94 -15.80
N SER A 191 2.42 -16.20 -14.70
CA SER A 191 3.51 -16.36 -13.73
C SER A 191 3.44 -17.70 -12.98
N SER A 192 2.25 -18.26 -12.82
CA SER A 192 2.04 -19.58 -12.20
C SER A 192 2.11 -20.75 -13.18
N TYR A 193 2.36 -20.50 -14.47
CA TYR A 193 2.25 -21.50 -15.54
C TYR A 193 0.86 -22.17 -15.59
N GLY A 194 -0.19 -21.37 -15.40
CA GLY A 194 -1.59 -21.80 -15.41
C GLY A 194 -2.04 -22.54 -14.15
N LYS A 195 -1.24 -22.53 -13.08
CA LYS A 195 -1.59 -23.20 -11.82
C LYS A 195 -2.50 -22.38 -10.91
N LEU A 196 -2.47 -21.06 -11.03
CA LEU A 196 -3.27 -20.13 -10.26
C LEU A 196 -4.02 -19.22 -11.23
N ASP A 197 -5.34 -19.25 -11.15
CA ASP A 197 -6.24 -18.39 -11.91
C ASP A 197 -7.12 -17.63 -10.92
N VAL A 198 -7.02 -16.29 -10.91
CA VAL A 198 -7.68 -15.43 -9.93
C VAL A 198 -8.70 -14.54 -10.63
N GLU A 199 -9.98 -14.82 -10.39
CA GLU A 199 -11.09 -13.98 -10.85
C GLU A 199 -11.44 -12.95 -9.78
N THR A 200 -11.58 -11.68 -10.18
CA THR A 200 -11.86 -10.58 -9.25
C THR A 200 -13.29 -10.09 -9.40
N ASP A 201 -14.08 -10.19 -8.34
CA ASP A 201 -15.40 -9.56 -8.25
C ASP A 201 -15.25 -8.12 -7.74
N VAL A 202 -15.72 -7.13 -8.51
CA VAL A 202 -15.52 -5.68 -8.25
C VAL A 202 -16.83 -5.03 -7.76
N PHE A 203 -16.78 -4.34 -6.63
CA PHE A 203 -17.93 -3.63 -6.03
C PHE A 203 -17.63 -2.17 -5.69
N GLY A 204 -18.68 -1.35 -5.59
CA GLY A 204 -18.58 0.10 -5.39
C GLY A 204 -18.82 0.90 -6.69
N TRP A 205 -18.50 2.19 -6.76
CA TRP A 205 -17.82 3.04 -5.78
C TRP A 205 -18.67 3.37 -4.54
N TYR A 206 -18.14 3.05 -3.36
CA TYR A 206 -18.63 3.55 -2.08
C TYR A 206 -18.03 4.92 -1.77
N THR A 207 -18.60 5.65 -0.80
CA THR A 207 -18.11 6.99 -0.41
C THR A 207 -17.65 6.97 1.04
N ALA A 208 -16.41 7.38 1.28
CA ALA A 208 -15.81 7.51 2.59
C ALA A 208 -16.49 8.61 3.42
N ALA A 209 -16.41 8.49 4.75
CA ALA A 209 -17.00 9.45 5.67
C ALA A 209 -16.20 10.76 5.77
N GLN A 210 -14.89 10.72 5.51
CA GLN A 210 -13.99 11.87 5.65
C GLN A 210 -13.29 12.24 4.34
N PRO A 211 -12.75 13.47 4.24
CA PRO A 211 -11.88 13.89 3.13
C PRO A 211 -10.63 13.02 2.96
N TYR A 212 -10.06 12.94 1.75
CA TYR A 212 -8.90 12.07 1.47
C TYR A 212 -7.72 12.33 2.41
N ALA A 213 -7.44 13.60 2.71
CA ALA A 213 -6.33 14.00 3.56
C ALA A 213 -6.46 13.44 4.98
N TYR A 214 -7.67 13.16 5.47
CA TYR A 214 -7.87 12.54 6.79
C TYR A 214 -7.22 11.15 6.85
N TYR A 215 -7.32 10.36 5.78
CA TYR A 215 -6.80 8.99 5.71
C TYR A 215 -5.34 8.92 5.23
N GLY A 216 -4.81 10.01 4.68
CA GLY A 216 -3.46 10.07 4.13
C GLY A 216 -2.34 9.75 5.14
N ARG A 217 -1.22 9.27 4.61
CA ARG A 217 -0.06 8.77 5.37
C ARG A 217 0.47 9.75 6.42
N GLN A 218 0.44 11.05 6.14
CA GLN A 218 0.86 12.10 7.07
C GLN A 218 0.13 12.07 8.43
N ASN A 219 -1.03 11.41 8.50
CA ASN A 219 -1.85 11.30 9.68
C ASN A 219 -1.78 9.92 10.37
N GLY A 220 -0.84 9.07 9.94
CA GLY A 220 -0.63 7.71 10.42
C GLY A 220 -1.47 6.69 9.67
N ASP A 221 -0.84 5.60 9.26
CA ASP A 221 -1.47 4.63 8.37
C ASP A 221 -2.59 3.81 9.06
N ALA A 222 -2.70 3.84 10.40
CA ALA A 222 -3.85 3.28 11.13
C ALA A 222 -5.19 3.81 10.60
N ARG A 223 -5.22 5.01 10.00
CA ARG A 223 -6.42 5.54 9.37
C ARG A 223 -6.79 4.85 8.06
N ALA A 224 -5.83 4.30 7.31
CA ALA A 224 -6.12 3.50 6.11
C ALA A 224 -6.99 2.28 6.46
N THR A 225 -6.75 1.64 7.61
CA THR A 225 -7.60 0.53 8.10
C THR A 225 -9.06 0.96 8.30
N LYS A 226 -9.31 2.22 8.67
CA LYS A 226 -10.69 2.76 8.79
C LYS A 226 -11.34 2.93 7.43
N LEU A 227 -10.61 3.42 6.43
CA LEU A 227 -11.12 3.54 5.06
C LEU A 227 -11.49 2.16 4.48
N VAL A 228 -10.63 1.17 4.68
CA VAL A 228 -10.91 -0.22 4.29
C VAL A 228 -12.14 -0.74 5.04
N ARG A 229 -12.26 -0.44 6.33
CA ARG A 229 -13.45 -0.83 7.11
C ARG A 229 -14.73 -0.25 6.55
N GLU A 230 -14.73 1.04 6.24
CA GLU A 230 -15.87 1.74 5.63
C GLU A 230 -16.27 1.12 4.28
N ALA A 231 -15.29 0.72 3.46
CA ALA A 231 -15.57 0.04 2.19
C ALA A 231 -16.22 -1.34 2.41
N ILE A 232 -15.72 -2.13 3.37
CA ILE A 232 -16.29 -3.44 3.70
C ILE A 232 -17.72 -3.29 4.27
N ASP A 233 -17.95 -2.33 5.17
CA ASP A 233 -19.29 -2.07 5.75
C ASP A 233 -20.28 -1.63 4.68
N ALA A 234 -19.86 -0.79 3.74
CA ALA A 234 -20.71 -0.35 2.64
C ALA A 234 -21.02 -1.49 1.65
N ALA A 235 -20.07 -2.40 1.42
CA ALA A 235 -20.27 -3.59 0.61
C ALA A 235 -21.23 -4.60 1.26
N GLU A 236 -21.06 -4.86 2.55
CA GLU A 236 -21.98 -5.66 3.36
C GLU A 236 -23.41 -5.11 3.28
N ALA A 237 -23.56 -3.80 3.53
CA ALA A 237 -24.87 -3.14 3.47
C ALA A 237 -25.50 -3.18 2.06
N ALA A 238 -24.68 -3.33 1.01
CA ALA A 238 -25.13 -3.52 -0.36
C ALA A 238 -25.45 -5.00 -0.71
N GLY A 239 -25.28 -5.93 0.24
CA GLY A 239 -25.59 -7.35 0.09
C GLY A 239 -24.47 -8.18 -0.56
N VAL A 240 -23.21 -7.71 -0.47
CA VAL A 240 -22.06 -8.53 -0.86
C VAL A 240 -21.90 -9.67 0.13
N ASP A 241 -21.85 -10.89 -0.38
CA ASP A 241 -21.60 -12.10 0.41
C ASP A 241 -20.10 -12.39 0.44
N PHE A 242 -19.47 -12.13 1.58
CA PHE A 242 -18.04 -12.27 1.80
C PHE A 242 -17.57 -13.72 1.94
N SER A 243 -18.48 -14.65 2.24
CA SER A 243 -18.13 -16.08 2.40
C SER A 243 -17.58 -16.70 1.10
N LYS A 244 -17.86 -16.08 -0.06
CA LYS A 244 -17.40 -16.51 -1.38
C LYS A 244 -15.89 -16.36 -1.60
N TYR A 245 -15.20 -15.61 -0.74
CA TYR A 245 -13.77 -15.28 -0.87
C TYR A 245 -12.92 -15.92 0.22
N ASP A 246 -13.49 -16.87 0.98
CA ASP A 246 -12.76 -17.87 1.75
C ASP A 246 -12.57 -19.10 0.85
N ASN A 247 -11.51 -19.11 0.05
CA ASN A 247 -11.34 -20.12 -1.00
C ASN A 247 -10.84 -21.48 -0.47
N ASP A 248 -10.38 -21.56 0.78
CA ASP A 248 -9.90 -22.80 1.40
C ASP A 248 -10.81 -23.30 2.55
N GLY A 249 -11.84 -22.54 2.92
CA GLY A 249 -12.84 -22.89 3.92
C GLY A 249 -12.30 -22.81 5.36
N ASN A 250 -11.26 -22.01 5.60
CA ASN A 250 -10.63 -21.89 6.91
C ASN A 250 -11.37 -20.93 7.87
N GLY A 251 -12.44 -20.27 7.40
CA GLY A 251 -13.23 -19.32 8.16
C GLY A 251 -12.66 -17.89 8.17
N SER A 252 -11.66 -17.61 7.33
CA SER A 252 -11.08 -16.28 7.12
C SER A 252 -11.13 -15.92 5.64
N LEU A 253 -11.42 -14.66 5.35
CA LEU A 253 -11.36 -14.15 3.99
C LEU A 253 -9.90 -14.01 3.54
N ASP A 254 -9.59 -14.46 2.33
CA ASP A 254 -8.21 -14.62 1.84
C ASP A 254 -7.41 -13.30 1.60
N GLY A 255 -8.06 -12.16 1.82
CA GLY A 255 -7.57 -10.80 1.59
C GLY A 255 -8.56 -9.94 0.80
N VAL A 256 -8.78 -8.71 1.25
CA VAL A 256 -9.62 -7.73 0.52
C VAL A 256 -8.71 -6.80 -0.28
N ILE A 257 -8.99 -6.62 -1.58
CA ILE A 257 -8.36 -5.59 -2.40
C ILE A 257 -9.20 -4.31 -2.29
N VAL A 258 -8.57 -3.17 -2.02
CA VAL A 258 -9.24 -1.87 -2.02
C VAL A 258 -8.57 -0.93 -3.01
N ILE A 259 -9.36 -0.24 -3.82
CA ILE A 259 -8.92 0.93 -4.60
C ILE A 259 -9.55 2.17 -4.00
N HIS A 260 -8.70 3.13 -3.61
CA HIS A 260 -9.18 4.47 -3.26
C HIS A 260 -9.08 5.42 -4.45
N SER A 261 -9.99 6.39 -4.55
CA SER A 261 -9.91 7.41 -5.62
C SER A 261 -8.65 8.28 -5.49
N GLY A 262 -8.17 8.78 -6.63
CA GLY A 262 -6.97 9.62 -6.69
C GLY A 262 -5.63 8.85 -6.63
N PRO A 263 -4.51 9.58 -6.51
CA PRO A 263 -3.16 9.01 -6.62
C PRO A 263 -2.61 8.49 -5.30
N GLY A 264 -1.52 7.73 -5.37
CA GLY A 264 -0.83 7.15 -4.22
C GLY A 264 0.30 8.05 -3.68
N ALA A 265 0.63 7.89 -2.40
CA ALA A 265 1.72 8.64 -1.77
C ALA A 265 3.12 8.21 -2.24
N GLU A 266 3.24 7.02 -2.83
CA GLU A 266 4.48 6.49 -3.41
C GLU A 266 4.99 7.30 -4.62
N GLU A 267 4.20 8.23 -5.17
CA GLU A 267 4.67 9.17 -6.18
C GLU A 267 5.20 10.44 -5.52
N GLY A 268 6.51 10.71 -5.62
CA GLY A 268 7.08 11.95 -5.09
C GLY A 268 6.86 12.18 -3.58
N SER A 269 6.58 11.12 -2.80
CA SER A 269 6.22 11.18 -1.38
C SER A 269 5.03 12.10 -1.06
N GLN A 270 3.95 12.02 -1.86
CA GLN A 270 2.71 12.79 -1.64
C GLN A 270 1.94 12.32 -0.38
N ASN A 271 2.46 12.62 0.81
CA ASN A 271 1.97 12.11 2.10
C ASN A 271 0.52 12.49 2.46
N GLN A 272 -0.12 13.40 1.73
CA GLN A 272 -1.55 13.66 1.87
C GLN A 272 -2.44 12.52 1.34
N TYR A 273 -1.89 11.61 0.53
CA TYR A 273 -2.56 10.40 0.04
C TYR A 273 -2.13 9.16 0.83
N ILE A 274 -2.75 8.02 0.55
CA ILE A 274 -2.36 6.72 1.10
C ILE A 274 -1.21 6.16 0.25
N TRP A 275 -0.19 5.59 0.89
CA TRP A 275 0.86 4.82 0.21
C TRP A 275 0.35 3.39 0.00
N SER A 276 0.50 2.81 -1.20
CA SER A 276 0.03 1.44 -1.47
C SER A 276 0.68 0.41 -0.53
N HIS A 277 -0.13 -0.43 0.12
CA HIS A 277 0.38 -1.40 1.09
C HIS A 277 -0.56 -2.58 1.31
N ARG A 278 0.01 -3.67 1.82
CA ARG A 278 -0.68 -4.74 2.53
C ARG A 278 -0.59 -4.51 4.03
N TRP A 279 -1.72 -4.64 4.73
CA TRP A 279 -1.70 -4.66 6.19
C TRP A 279 -2.90 -5.41 6.76
N GLN A 280 -3.04 -5.36 8.08
CA GLN A 280 -4.10 -6.02 8.81
C GLN A 280 -4.97 -5.00 9.55
N LEU A 281 -6.29 -5.14 9.41
CA LEU A 281 -7.30 -4.30 10.06
C LEU A 281 -7.17 -4.30 11.59
N VAL A 282 -6.75 -5.43 12.19
CA VAL A 282 -6.53 -5.56 13.63
C VAL A 282 -5.50 -4.56 14.17
N SER A 283 -4.55 -4.13 13.35
CA SER A 283 -3.55 -3.14 13.76
C SER A 283 -4.16 -1.75 14.02
N GLY A 284 -5.29 -1.44 13.39
CA GLY A 284 -6.10 -0.25 13.68
C GLY A 284 -7.35 -0.54 14.52
N GLY A 285 -7.57 -1.79 14.95
CA GLY A 285 -8.75 -2.23 15.67
C GLY A 285 -10.03 -2.27 14.82
N ASN A 286 -9.90 -2.50 13.51
CA ASN A 286 -11.01 -2.44 12.55
C ASN A 286 -11.33 -3.79 11.88
N GLN A 287 -10.83 -4.90 12.41
CA GLN A 287 -11.18 -6.24 11.91
C GLN A 287 -12.66 -6.54 12.15
N VAL A 288 -13.26 -7.37 11.29
CA VAL A 288 -14.70 -7.68 11.37
C VAL A 288 -14.97 -9.14 10.99
N SER A 289 -16.12 -9.67 11.37
CA SER A 289 -16.67 -10.90 10.81
C SER A 289 -18.01 -10.62 10.12
N ASN A 290 -18.10 -10.97 8.84
CA ASN A 290 -19.32 -10.90 8.03
C ASN A 290 -19.55 -12.26 7.36
N ASP A 291 -20.80 -12.66 7.15
CA ASP A 291 -21.15 -13.91 6.45
C ASP A 291 -20.45 -15.18 6.96
N GLY A 292 -20.07 -15.21 8.24
CA GLY A 292 -19.36 -16.35 8.84
C GLY A 292 -17.86 -16.42 8.56
N VAL A 293 -17.27 -15.42 7.91
CA VAL A 293 -15.82 -15.31 7.67
C VAL A 293 -15.19 -14.14 8.43
N PHE A 294 -13.96 -14.33 8.91
CA PHE A 294 -13.17 -13.28 9.55
C PHE A 294 -12.38 -12.48 8.50
N ILE A 295 -12.54 -11.15 8.52
CA ILE A 295 -11.92 -10.22 7.58
C ILE A 295 -10.88 -9.39 8.33
N ASN A 296 -9.62 -9.53 7.94
CA ASN A 296 -8.50 -8.86 8.58
C ASN A 296 -7.42 -8.40 7.61
N ASP A 297 -7.00 -9.25 6.67
CA ASP A 297 -5.95 -8.92 5.71
C ASP A 297 -6.50 -8.08 4.54
N TYR A 298 -5.77 -7.05 4.14
CA TYR A 298 -6.15 -6.22 3.02
C TYR A 298 -4.93 -5.68 2.29
N ILE A 299 -5.12 -5.37 1.01
CA ILE A 299 -4.23 -4.53 0.23
C ILE A 299 -4.99 -3.28 -0.22
N ILE A 300 -4.32 -2.14 -0.24
CA ILE A 300 -4.91 -0.88 -0.70
C ILE A 300 -4.03 -0.23 -1.75
N ASN A 301 -4.65 0.23 -2.84
CA ASN A 301 -3.99 0.79 -4.02
C ASN A 301 -4.72 2.07 -4.49
N PRO A 302 -4.04 2.99 -5.18
CA PRO A 302 -4.66 4.17 -5.76
C PRO A 302 -5.41 3.86 -7.06
N GLU A 303 -6.28 4.78 -7.46
CA GLU A 303 -6.98 4.73 -8.75
C GLU A 303 -6.13 5.31 -9.88
N THR A 304 -5.34 6.34 -9.59
CA THR A 304 -4.66 7.14 -10.61
C THR A 304 -3.17 7.29 -10.34
N ARG A 305 -2.45 7.78 -11.36
CA ARG A 305 -1.05 8.16 -11.29
C ARG A 305 -0.84 9.61 -11.69
N LEU A 306 -0.01 10.31 -10.94
CA LEU A 306 0.41 11.67 -11.25
C LEU A 306 1.41 11.71 -12.41
N PHE A 307 2.34 10.75 -12.52
CA PHE A 307 3.37 10.78 -13.57
C PHE A 307 2.77 10.53 -14.97
N SER A 308 1.77 9.66 -15.08
CA SER A 308 1.11 9.36 -16.36
C SER A 308 -0.15 10.20 -16.58
N GLY A 309 -0.70 10.80 -15.53
CA GLY A 309 -1.98 11.51 -15.56
C GLY A 309 -3.18 10.59 -15.84
N GLY A 310 -3.02 9.28 -15.63
CA GLY A 310 -4.02 8.28 -16.01
C GLY A 310 -4.31 7.27 -14.91
N ILE A 311 -4.99 6.20 -15.29
CA ILE A 311 -5.25 5.03 -14.44
C ILE A 311 -3.92 4.38 -14.02
N VAL A 312 -3.88 3.89 -12.79
CA VAL A 312 -2.81 3.04 -12.27
C VAL A 312 -2.59 1.78 -13.15
N GLY A 313 -1.37 1.27 -13.20
CA GLY A 313 -1.08 0.00 -13.89
C GLY A 313 -1.24 -1.21 -12.96
N ILE A 314 -1.24 -2.43 -13.53
CA ILE A 314 -1.43 -3.66 -12.75
C ILE A 314 -0.24 -4.00 -11.85
N GLY A 315 0.94 -3.41 -12.10
CA GLY A 315 2.18 -3.75 -11.42
C GLY A 315 2.12 -3.67 -9.90
N VAL A 316 1.55 -2.58 -9.35
CA VAL A 316 1.42 -2.42 -7.90
C VAL A 316 0.37 -3.38 -7.31
N PHE A 317 -0.73 -3.63 -8.01
CA PHE A 317 -1.70 -4.66 -7.59
C PHE A 317 -1.09 -6.04 -7.50
N CYS A 318 -0.30 -6.43 -8.52
CA CYS A 318 0.38 -7.71 -8.52
C CYS A 318 1.44 -7.76 -7.41
N HIS A 319 2.20 -6.69 -7.18
CA HIS A 319 3.16 -6.64 -6.09
C HIS A 319 2.49 -6.87 -4.73
N GLU A 320 1.45 -6.09 -4.42
CA GLU A 320 0.74 -6.16 -3.15
C GLU A 320 0.02 -7.51 -2.96
N PHE A 321 -0.59 -8.05 -4.02
CA PHE A 321 -1.21 -9.37 -3.97
C PHE A 321 -0.17 -10.49 -3.82
N GLY A 322 1.05 -10.30 -4.33
CA GLY A 322 2.18 -11.19 -4.06
C GLY A 322 2.42 -11.41 -2.56
N HIS A 323 2.18 -10.39 -1.73
CA HIS A 323 2.26 -10.54 -0.28
C HIS A 323 1.14 -11.39 0.31
N LEU A 324 -0.08 -11.38 -0.26
CA LEU A 324 -1.16 -12.28 0.17
C LEU A 324 -0.82 -13.75 -0.12
N LEU A 325 -0.01 -14.00 -1.15
CA LEU A 325 0.60 -15.30 -1.46
C LEU A 325 1.85 -15.60 -0.60
N GLY A 326 2.24 -14.67 0.28
CA GLY A 326 3.36 -14.79 1.22
C GLY A 326 4.74 -14.48 0.64
N LEU A 327 4.82 -13.79 -0.50
CA LEU A 327 6.10 -13.31 -1.03
C LEU A 327 6.59 -12.10 -0.23
N PRO A 328 7.89 -12.03 0.15
CA PRO A 328 8.45 -10.87 0.84
C PRO A 328 8.86 -9.76 -0.14
N ASP A 329 9.02 -8.55 0.38
CA ASP A 329 9.73 -7.47 -0.32
C ASP A 329 11.20 -7.82 -0.55
N LEU A 330 11.68 -7.62 -1.78
CA LEU A 330 13.05 -7.91 -2.21
C LEU A 330 13.84 -6.66 -2.64
N TYR A 331 13.24 -5.47 -2.52
CA TYR A 331 13.99 -4.21 -2.60
C TYR A 331 14.68 -3.90 -1.27
N ASP A 332 15.73 -3.08 -1.33
CA ASP A 332 16.46 -2.67 -0.14
C ASP A 332 15.74 -1.51 0.57
N ILE A 333 15.20 -1.81 1.75
CA ILE A 333 14.44 -0.88 2.58
C ILE A 333 15.32 0.28 3.07
N SER A 334 16.63 0.04 3.26
CA SER A 334 17.59 1.07 3.68
C SER A 334 18.01 2.00 2.54
N GLN A 335 17.68 1.61 1.30
CA GLN A 335 17.94 2.35 0.07
C GLN A 335 19.43 2.63 -0.16
N VAL A 336 20.31 1.70 0.24
CA VAL A 336 21.73 1.75 -0.13
C VAL A 336 21.99 1.04 -1.46
N SER A 337 21.03 0.24 -1.92
CA SER A 337 21.01 -0.46 -3.21
C SER A 337 19.57 -0.55 -3.76
N GLU A 338 19.41 -1.17 -4.93
CA GLU A 338 18.09 -1.48 -5.51
C GLU A 338 17.51 -2.82 -5.02
N GLY A 339 18.23 -3.56 -4.16
CA GLY A 339 17.92 -4.96 -3.85
C GLY A 339 18.00 -5.82 -5.11
N VAL A 340 16.93 -6.57 -5.41
CA VAL A 340 16.82 -7.33 -6.68
C VAL A 340 16.48 -6.44 -7.89
N GLY A 341 16.17 -5.16 -7.69
CA GLY A 341 15.85 -4.21 -8.75
C GLY A 341 14.68 -4.65 -9.64
N GLU A 342 14.75 -4.31 -10.92
CA GLU A 342 13.69 -4.59 -11.90
C GLU A 342 13.57 -6.08 -12.31
N TRP A 343 14.41 -6.96 -11.76
CA TRP A 343 14.40 -8.39 -12.06
C TRP A 343 13.28 -9.17 -11.40
N SER A 344 12.59 -8.57 -10.42
CA SER A 344 11.48 -9.21 -9.71
C SER A 344 10.36 -8.22 -9.44
N LEU A 345 9.13 -8.70 -9.56
CA LEU A 345 7.92 -7.99 -9.16
C LEU A 345 8.01 -7.51 -7.71
N MET A 346 8.59 -8.32 -6.81
CA MET A 346 8.75 -7.99 -5.39
C MET A 346 9.89 -6.99 -5.12
N GLY A 347 10.62 -6.58 -6.16
CA GLY A 347 11.53 -5.45 -6.16
C GLY A 347 10.94 -4.28 -6.97
N GLY A 348 11.69 -3.80 -7.97
CA GLY A 348 11.27 -2.73 -8.87
C GLY A 348 10.50 -3.18 -10.11
N GLY A 349 10.35 -4.50 -10.34
CA GLY A 349 9.76 -5.05 -11.57
C GLY A 349 8.32 -4.63 -11.82
N GLY A 350 7.56 -4.29 -10.77
CA GLY A 350 6.21 -3.76 -10.86
C GLY A 350 6.11 -2.41 -11.58
N TRP A 351 7.20 -1.64 -11.69
CA TRP A 351 7.19 -0.33 -12.35
C TRP A 351 7.44 -0.41 -13.86
N LEU A 352 7.86 -1.55 -14.40
CA LEU A 352 8.27 -1.68 -15.80
C LEU A 352 7.14 -1.30 -16.79
N GLY A 353 7.52 -0.52 -17.81
CA GLY A 353 6.60 -0.02 -18.84
C GLY A 353 5.50 0.90 -18.31
N GLY A 354 5.78 1.66 -17.24
CA GLY A 354 4.76 2.49 -16.60
C GLY A 354 3.71 1.65 -15.87
N GLU A 355 4.17 0.61 -15.16
CA GLU A 355 3.35 -0.36 -14.39
C GLU A 355 2.48 -1.32 -15.23
N HIS A 356 2.62 -1.31 -16.56
CA HIS A 356 1.84 -2.18 -17.44
C HIS A 356 2.49 -3.56 -17.65
N PHE A 357 3.78 -3.72 -17.34
CA PHE A 357 4.48 -5.01 -17.43
C PHE A 357 4.92 -5.48 -16.04
N ALA A 358 3.99 -6.05 -15.28
CA ALA A 358 4.37 -6.82 -14.09
C ALA A 358 5.27 -7.99 -14.52
N ARG A 359 6.52 -8.03 -14.04
CA ARG A 359 7.50 -9.09 -14.35
C ARG A 359 8.05 -9.69 -13.07
#